data_AF-A0A066TUW4-F1
#
_entry.id   AF-A0A066TUW4-F1
#
_cell.length_a   1.000
_cell.length_b   1.000
_cell.length_c   1.000
_cell.angle_alpha   90.00
_cell.angle_beta   90.00
_cell.angle_gamma   90.00
#
_symmetry.space_group_name_H-M   'P 1'
#
loop_
_entity.id
_entity.type
_entity.pdbx_description
1 polymer ?
#
loop_
_entity_poly.entity_id
_entity_poly.type
_entity_poly.pdbx_seq_one_letter_code
_entity_poly.pdbx_strand_id
1 'polypeptide(L)'
;MGRGSRARFCQDGKTWGRRNLSCRDAEAVLSDAESLRESDTALDDTAVTALADQVDRVLEPARGLVETLTTLRHQLEATTATALAERDAALAEADEHRLQRGRAEAEAVQARDTAETAVAAAASAEREQAAAVRERDEERAARRAAVQEQQRAEGQLAAVRDELARVADRADASAALAGERAAVIATLTAELAAARAALEEERGRGQAAAARADAAEARADAVRERLEAALGAARDEHAKATAAHEAALDRARAEAERVRAGFDQRLAELQAAHEQTVRSMHETTTNLGAELRSAHSRADTAERELADVRTILREAPELPEKLKQLLDRLALQG
;
A
#
# COMPACT_ATOMS: atom_id res chain seq x y z
N MET A 1 -130.76 50.17 145.25
CA MET A 1 -130.59 51.64 145.22
C MET A 1 -129.32 51.94 146.03
N GLY A 2 -128.18 52.39 145.50
CA GLY A 2 -127.80 52.79 144.15
C GLY A 2 -126.31 53.13 144.04
N ARG A 3 -125.85 53.39 142.78
CA ARG A 3 -124.67 54.16 142.28
C ARG A 3 -123.28 53.83 142.86
N GLY A 4 -122.17 53.64 142.14
CA GLY A 4 -121.81 53.82 140.73
C GLY A 4 -120.39 54.39 140.62
N SER A 5 -119.41 53.64 140.10
CA SER A 5 -118.21 54.15 139.40
C SER A 5 -117.49 53.02 138.64
N ARG A 6 -117.79 52.86 137.34
CA ARG A 6 -117.02 52.00 136.43
C ARG A 6 -116.27 52.90 135.45
N ALA A 7 -115.00 52.61 135.21
CA ALA A 7 -114.15 53.39 134.30
C ALA A 7 -114.72 53.38 132.87
N ARG A 8 -114.77 54.55 132.23
CA ARG A 8 -115.47 54.87 130.96
C ARG A 8 -115.04 54.08 129.71
N PHE A 9 -114.11 53.12 129.80
CA PHE A 9 -113.57 52.37 128.66
C PHE A 9 -113.88 50.87 128.67
N CYS A 10 -114.56 50.35 129.70
CA CYS A 10 -115.03 48.96 129.72
C CYS A 10 -116.41 48.86 129.07
N GLN A 11 -116.46 48.49 127.79
CA GLN A 11 -117.65 47.86 127.22
C GLN A 11 -117.55 46.34 127.41
N ASP A 12 -118.62 45.75 127.95
CA ASP A 12 -118.72 44.31 128.16
C ASP A 12 -118.47 43.57 126.84
N GLY A 13 -117.51 42.64 126.83
CA GLY A 13 -117.31 41.66 125.76
C GLY A 13 -116.09 41.81 124.84
N LYS A 14 -115.17 42.77 125.05
CA LYS A 14 -113.93 42.86 124.25
C LYS A 14 -112.69 42.42 125.03
N THR A 15 -112.00 41.37 124.55
CA THR A 15 -110.69 40.92 125.05
C THR A 15 -109.56 41.52 124.21
N TRP A 16 -108.44 41.84 124.85
CA TRP A 16 -107.30 42.48 124.20
C TRP A 16 -106.06 41.56 124.26
N GLY A 17 -105.38 41.41 123.11
CA GLY A 17 -104.09 40.70 123.00
C GLY A 17 -104.19 39.17 123.02
N ARG A 18 -103.07 38.50 122.70
CA ARG A 18 -102.96 37.03 122.53
C ARG A 18 -103.28 36.18 123.79
N ARG A 19 -103.53 36.81 124.94
CA ARG A 19 -103.83 36.15 126.23
C ARG A 19 -105.29 36.33 126.72
N ASN A 20 -106.20 36.88 125.90
CA ASN A 20 -107.64 37.00 126.22
C ASN A 20 -107.96 37.68 127.57
N LEU A 21 -107.23 38.75 127.92
CA LEU A 21 -107.48 39.51 129.14
C LEU A 21 -108.80 40.29 129.03
N SER A 22 -109.69 40.15 130.01
CA SER A 22 -110.99 40.83 130.06
C SER A 22 -110.94 42.10 130.93
N CYS A 23 -111.84 43.07 130.69
CA CYS A 23 -111.93 44.27 131.54
C CYS A 23 -112.17 43.93 133.01
N ARG A 24 -112.77 42.77 133.31
CA ARG A 24 -112.99 42.29 134.67
C ARG A 24 -111.67 41.90 135.35
N ASP A 25 -110.70 41.39 134.61
CA ASP A 25 -109.39 41.00 135.13
C ASP A 25 -108.49 42.23 135.34
N ALA A 26 -108.62 43.26 134.50
CA ALA A 26 -107.94 44.54 134.70
C ALA A 26 -108.54 45.34 135.89
N GLU A 27 -109.87 45.28 136.09
CA GLU A 27 -110.57 45.88 137.24
C GLU A 27 -110.18 45.18 138.57
N ALA A 28 -109.92 43.87 138.55
CA ALA A 28 -109.41 43.14 139.72
C ALA A 28 -107.98 43.58 140.10
N VAL A 29 -107.07 43.73 139.12
CA VAL A 29 -105.70 44.19 139.38
C VAL A 29 -105.67 45.66 139.83
N LEU A 30 -106.57 46.52 139.32
CA LEU A 30 -106.71 47.90 139.80
C LEU A 30 -107.35 48.00 141.19
N SER A 31 -108.32 47.14 141.53
CA SER A 31 -108.87 47.05 142.89
C SER A 31 -107.86 46.51 143.91
N ASP A 32 -106.98 45.58 143.50
CA ASP A 32 -105.86 45.13 144.34
C ASP A 32 -104.78 46.21 144.50
N ALA A 33 -104.54 47.02 143.46
CA ALA A 33 -103.63 48.17 143.53
C ALA A 33 -104.21 49.36 144.33
N GLU A 34 -105.53 49.57 144.35
CA GLU A 34 -106.18 50.60 145.17
C GLU A 34 -106.36 50.16 146.65
N SER A 35 -106.53 48.86 146.92
CA SER A 35 -106.48 48.27 148.29
C SER A 35 -105.15 48.53 149.01
N LEU A 36 -104.04 48.65 148.28
CA LEU A 36 -102.71 48.97 148.82
C LEU A 36 -102.52 50.46 149.15
N ARG A 37 -103.47 51.35 148.82
CA ARG A 37 -103.33 52.81 148.98
C ARG A 37 -104.01 53.39 150.21
N GLU A 38 -104.83 52.63 150.93
CA GLU A 38 -105.72 53.15 151.98
C GLU A 38 -105.48 52.56 153.40
N SER A 39 -104.28 52.02 153.67
CA SER A 39 -103.89 51.66 155.04
C SER A 39 -102.49 52.18 155.41
N ASP A 40 -102.47 53.09 156.38
CA ASP A 40 -101.28 53.50 157.14
C ASP A 40 -100.78 52.31 157.99
N THR A 41 -100.04 51.40 157.36
CA THR A 41 -99.26 50.37 158.05
C THR A 41 -97.80 50.46 157.64
N ALA A 42 -96.93 50.55 158.65
CA ALA A 42 -95.48 50.67 158.50
C ALA A 42 -94.93 49.54 157.62
N LEU A 43 -94.18 49.92 156.57
CA LEU A 43 -93.51 49.02 155.64
C LEU A 43 -92.46 48.15 156.37
N ASP A 44 -92.70 46.85 156.36
CA ASP A 44 -91.80 45.83 156.92
C ASP A 44 -90.78 45.37 155.85
N ASP A 45 -89.52 45.19 156.25
CA ASP A 45 -88.35 44.93 155.37
C ASP A 45 -88.51 43.67 154.51
N THR A 46 -89.37 42.74 154.93
CA THR A 46 -89.64 41.48 154.23
C THR A 46 -90.35 41.66 152.89
N ALA A 47 -91.19 42.69 152.72
CA ALA A 47 -91.93 42.94 151.48
C ALA A 47 -91.05 43.49 150.34
N VAL A 48 -89.98 44.24 150.67
CA VAL A 48 -89.02 44.78 149.68
C VAL A 48 -88.10 43.68 149.16
N THR A 49 -87.66 42.74 150.01
CA THR A 49 -86.93 41.55 149.58
C THR A 49 -87.75 40.64 148.67
N ALA A 50 -89.05 40.47 148.92
CA ALA A 50 -89.90 39.64 148.08
C ALA A 50 -90.06 40.19 146.65
N LEU A 51 -90.11 41.52 146.50
CA LEU A 51 -90.18 42.18 145.20
C LEU A 51 -88.82 42.13 144.46
N ALA A 52 -87.71 42.29 145.18
CA ALA A 52 -86.36 42.11 144.62
C ALA A 52 -86.15 40.67 144.09
N ASP A 53 -86.58 39.67 144.85
CA ASP A 53 -86.58 38.26 144.45
C ASP A 53 -87.42 38.00 143.19
N GLN A 54 -88.54 38.70 143.03
CA GLN A 54 -89.41 38.58 141.86
C GLN A 54 -88.82 39.25 140.62
N VAL A 55 -88.13 40.38 140.78
CA VAL A 55 -87.42 41.06 139.69
C VAL A 55 -86.19 40.26 139.24
N ASP A 56 -85.43 39.67 140.17
CA ASP A 56 -84.31 38.78 139.83
C ASP A 56 -84.80 37.50 139.12
N ARG A 57 -85.90 36.88 139.57
CA ARG A 57 -86.51 35.73 138.87
C ARG A 57 -86.99 36.03 137.45
N VAL A 58 -87.30 37.30 137.14
CA VAL A 58 -87.72 37.72 135.79
C VAL A 58 -86.53 38.13 134.91
N LEU A 59 -85.46 38.67 135.51
CA LEU A 59 -84.27 39.11 134.78
C LEU A 59 -83.23 38.01 134.53
N GLU A 60 -83.21 36.95 135.35
CA GLU A 60 -82.29 35.81 135.19
C GLU A 60 -82.48 35.06 133.86
N PRO A 61 -83.71 34.75 133.40
CA PRO A 61 -83.94 34.17 132.08
C PRO A 61 -83.50 35.10 130.94
N ALA A 62 -83.66 36.42 131.09
CA ALA A 62 -83.23 37.40 130.09
C ALA A 62 -81.70 37.51 130.01
N ARG A 63 -80.99 37.44 131.15
CA ARG A 63 -79.52 37.38 131.19
C ARG A 63 -78.99 36.09 130.54
N GLY A 64 -79.60 34.94 130.84
CA GLY A 64 -79.25 33.67 130.19
C GLY A 64 -79.50 33.66 128.68
N LEU A 65 -80.55 34.36 128.22
CA LEU A 65 -80.85 34.49 126.78
C LEU A 65 -79.83 35.41 126.07
N VAL A 66 -79.37 36.48 126.73
CA VAL A 66 -78.29 37.33 126.19
C VAL A 66 -76.96 36.57 126.13
N GLU A 67 -76.63 35.77 127.15
CA GLU A 67 -75.39 35.00 127.20
C GLU A 67 -75.37 33.88 126.14
N THR A 68 -76.50 33.19 125.94
CA THR A 68 -76.66 32.20 124.87
C THR A 68 -76.66 32.83 123.48
N LEU A 69 -77.30 33.99 123.27
CA LEU A 69 -77.20 34.74 122.00
C LEU A 69 -75.79 35.24 121.74
N THR A 70 -75.06 35.65 122.77
CA THR A 70 -73.66 36.07 122.66
C THR A 70 -72.76 34.88 122.31
N THR A 71 -73.02 33.71 122.90
CA THR A 71 -72.31 32.47 122.58
C THR A 71 -72.61 32.02 121.15
N LEU A 72 -73.87 32.04 120.72
CA LEU A 72 -74.28 31.73 119.36
C LEU A 72 -73.69 32.72 118.35
N ARG A 73 -73.60 34.01 118.70
CA ARG A 73 -72.92 35.02 117.87
C ARG A 73 -71.44 34.69 117.72
N HIS A 74 -70.72 34.40 118.80
CA HIS A 74 -69.30 34.03 118.70
C HIS A 74 -69.11 32.71 117.94
N GLN A 75 -70.01 31.75 118.06
CA GLN A 75 -69.99 30.51 117.29
C GLN A 75 -70.26 30.75 115.80
N LEU A 76 -71.18 31.65 115.46
CA LEU A 76 -71.44 32.07 114.09
C LEU A 76 -70.26 32.86 113.51
N GLU A 77 -69.68 33.78 114.27
CA GLU A 77 -68.48 34.53 113.88
C GLU A 77 -67.28 33.60 113.68
N ALA A 78 -67.09 32.61 114.56
CA ALA A 78 -66.03 31.62 114.42
C ALA A 78 -66.25 30.70 113.20
N THR A 79 -67.47 30.19 113.00
CA THR A 79 -67.77 29.31 111.85
C THR A 79 -67.72 30.07 110.52
N THR A 80 -68.17 31.33 110.47
CA THR A 80 -68.02 32.18 109.28
C THR A 80 -66.58 32.56 109.02
N ALA A 81 -65.77 32.87 110.04
CA ALA A 81 -64.35 33.10 109.89
C ALA A 81 -63.61 31.86 109.35
N THR A 82 -63.93 30.66 109.87
CA THR A 82 -63.37 29.40 109.34
C THR A 82 -63.81 29.13 107.90
N ALA A 83 -65.09 29.31 107.57
CA ALA A 83 -65.59 29.10 106.21
C ALA A 83 -65.00 30.11 105.20
N LEU A 84 -64.76 31.35 105.61
CA LEU A 84 -64.07 32.35 104.79
C LEU A 84 -62.59 31.99 104.62
N ALA A 85 -61.91 31.55 105.68
CA ALA A 85 -60.53 31.10 105.61
C ALA A 85 -60.38 29.86 104.71
N GLU A 86 -61.31 28.90 104.78
CA GLU A 86 -61.36 27.72 103.90
C GLU A 86 -61.63 28.10 102.45
N ARG A 87 -62.56 29.05 102.19
CA ARG A 87 -62.81 29.56 100.85
C ARG A 87 -61.57 30.25 100.28
N ASP A 88 -60.93 31.11 101.06
CA ASP A 88 -59.76 31.87 100.61
C ASP A 88 -58.55 30.94 100.40
N ALA A 89 -58.39 29.89 101.22
CA ALA A 89 -57.41 28.82 100.99
C ALA A 89 -57.71 28.02 99.70
N ALA A 90 -58.98 27.65 99.45
CA ALA A 90 -59.38 26.97 98.23
C ALA A 90 -59.17 27.83 96.98
N LEU A 91 -59.37 29.15 97.08
CA LEU A 91 -59.07 30.10 96.00
C LEU A 91 -57.57 30.18 95.74
N ALA A 92 -56.74 30.26 96.78
CA ALA A 92 -55.29 30.26 96.66
C ALA A 92 -54.77 28.97 96.01
N GLU A 93 -55.27 27.80 96.43
CA GLU A 93 -54.93 26.50 95.85
C GLU A 93 -55.39 26.40 94.37
N ALA A 94 -56.60 26.89 94.05
CA ALA A 94 -57.09 26.93 92.68
C ALA A 94 -56.26 27.84 91.77
N ASP A 95 -55.78 28.98 92.29
CA ASP A 95 -54.88 29.89 91.57
C ASP A 95 -53.49 29.28 91.40
N GLU A 96 -52.95 28.59 92.42
CA GLU A 96 -51.69 27.85 92.32
C GLU A 96 -51.78 26.73 91.26
N HIS A 97 -52.85 25.94 91.26
CA HIS A 97 -53.11 24.95 90.21
C HIS A 97 -53.28 25.58 88.82
N ARG A 98 -53.80 26.81 88.73
CA ARG A 98 -53.89 27.54 87.44
C ARG A 98 -52.50 27.96 86.97
N LEU A 99 -51.65 28.46 87.86
CA LEU A 99 -50.26 28.82 87.56
C LEU A 99 -49.41 27.61 87.17
N GLN A 100 -49.54 26.50 87.89
CA GLN A 100 -48.84 25.25 87.59
C GLN A 100 -49.26 24.68 86.22
N ARG A 101 -50.57 24.69 85.91
CA ARG A 101 -51.07 24.31 84.57
C ARG A 101 -50.53 25.23 83.48
N GLY A 102 -50.55 26.54 83.68
CA GLY A 102 -49.99 27.50 82.72
C GLY A 102 -48.50 27.28 82.45
N ARG A 103 -47.71 26.96 83.49
CA ARG A 103 -46.28 26.61 83.33
C ARG A 103 -46.10 25.30 82.57
N ALA A 104 -46.84 24.25 82.93
CA ALA A 104 -46.78 22.96 82.25
C ALA A 104 -47.21 23.06 80.78
N GLU A 105 -48.23 23.86 80.47
CA GLU A 105 -48.66 24.14 79.10
C GLU A 105 -47.59 24.90 78.32
N ALA A 106 -46.96 25.93 78.92
CA ALA A 106 -45.87 26.67 78.29
C ALA A 106 -44.63 25.78 78.03
N GLU A 107 -44.25 24.93 78.98
CA GLU A 107 -43.18 23.94 78.82
C GLU A 107 -43.51 22.91 77.75
N ALA A 108 -44.76 22.45 77.67
CA ALA A 108 -45.21 21.52 76.63
C ALA A 108 -45.19 22.15 75.24
N VAL A 109 -45.56 23.44 75.10
CA VAL A 109 -45.44 24.18 73.84
C VAL A 109 -43.97 24.34 73.45
N GLN A 110 -43.11 24.77 74.39
CA GLN A 110 -41.68 24.90 74.12
C GLN A 110 -41.04 23.57 73.73
N ALA A 111 -41.41 22.46 74.40
CA ALA A 111 -40.95 21.12 74.05
C ALA A 111 -41.39 20.71 72.65
N ARG A 112 -42.64 21.01 72.26
CA ARG A 112 -43.13 20.77 70.89
C ARG A 112 -42.36 21.58 69.86
N ASP A 113 -42.15 22.88 70.08
CA ASP A 113 -41.40 23.73 69.16
C ASP A 113 -39.94 23.25 69.00
N THR A 114 -39.30 22.84 70.10
CA THR A 114 -37.95 22.25 70.03
C THR A 114 -37.92 20.90 69.31
N ALA A 115 -38.95 20.07 69.47
CA ALA A 115 -39.06 18.80 68.74
C ALA A 115 -39.31 19.03 67.24
N GLU A 116 -40.18 19.96 66.87
CA GLU A 116 -40.47 20.32 65.48
C GLU A 116 -39.24 20.89 64.78
N THR A 117 -38.50 21.77 65.43
CA THR A 117 -37.24 22.32 64.89
C THR A 117 -36.17 21.24 64.75
N ALA A 118 -36.05 20.32 65.71
CA ALA A 118 -35.12 19.19 65.62
C ALA A 118 -35.48 18.23 64.48
N VAL A 119 -36.77 17.91 64.30
CA VAL A 119 -37.26 17.09 63.18
C VAL A 119 -37.01 17.77 61.84
N ALA A 120 -37.25 19.08 61.74
CA ALA A 120 -36.96 19.84 60.52
C ALA A 120 -35.47 19.84 60.17
N ALA A 121 -34.59 19.99 61.17
CA ALA A 121 -33.13 19.94 61.01
C ALA A 121 -32.64 18.53 60.65
N ALA A 122 -33.21 17.48 61.23
CA ALA A 122 -32.91 16.10 60.85
C ALA A 122 -33.31 15.83 59.39
N ALA A 123 -34.52 16.26 59.00
CA ALA A 123 -35.00 16.11 57.63
C ALA A 123 -34.20 16.95 56.61
N SER A 124 -33.61 18.08 56.99
CA SER A 124 -32.69 18.81 56.11
C SER A 124 -31.34 18.09 56.00
N ALA A 125 -30.79 17.61 57.11
CA ALA A 125 -29.54 16.86 57.12
C ALA A 125 -29.62 15.57 56.29
N GLU A 126 -30.73 14.83 56.37
CA GLU A 126 -30.97 13.65 55.52
C GLU A 126 -31.03 14.01 54.02
N ARG A 127 -31.67 15.13 53.68
CA ARG A 127 -31.73 15.62 52.29
C ARG A 127 -30.36 16.04 51.77
N GLU A 128 -29.57 16.72 52.58
CA GLU A 128 -28.19 17.11 52.25
C GLU A 128 -27.28 15.89 52.10
N GLN A 129 -27.37 14.92 53.00
CA GLN A 129 -26.63 13.67 52.91
C GLN A 129 -26.99 12.90 51.63
N ALA A 130 -28.28 12.81 51.30
CA ALA A 130 -28.73 12.18 50.07
C ALA A 130 -28.23 12.92 48.82
N ALA A 131 -28.16 14.26 48.85
CA ALA A 131 -27.60 15.06 47.76
C ALA A 131 -26.09 14.83 47.60
N ALA A 132 -25.33 14.84 48.69
CA ALA A 132 -23.89 14.59 48.67
C ALA A 132 -23.55 13.18 48.17
N VAL A 133 -24.36 12.17 48.50
CA VAL A 133 -24.19 10.81 47.97
C VAL A 133 -24.42 10.78 46.46
N ARG A 134 -25.48 11.44 45.96
CA ARG A 134 -25.75 11.52 44.51
C ARG A 134 -24.61 12.21 43.77
N GLU A 135 -24.17 13.37 44.25
CA GLU A 135 -23.05 14.11 43.64
C GLU A 135 -21.77 13.27 43.59
N ARG A 136 -21.44 12.58 44.68
CA ARG A 136 -20.28 11.67 44.72
C ARG A 136 -20.41 10.52 43.71
N ASP A 137 -21.61 9.97 43.55
CA ASP A 137 -21.82 8.85 42.63
C ASP A 137 -21.83 9.30 41.16
N GLU A 138 -22.35 10.50 40.87
CA GLU A 138 -22.22 11.18 39.58
C GLU A 138 -20.75 11.48 39.24
N GLU A 139 -19.97 11.99 40.19
CA GLU A 139 -18.54 12.25 40.01
C GLU A 139 -17.78 10.95 39.73
N ARG A 140 -18.07 9.87 40.47
CA ARG A 140 -17.49 8.54 40.23
C ARG A 140 -17.88 8.00 38.85
N ALA A 141 -19.11 8.22 38.40
CA ALA A 141 -19.55 7.82 37.07
C ALA A 141 -18.81 8.62 35.98
N ALA A 142 -18.68 9.94 36.15
CA ALA A 142 -17.95 10.81 35.24
C ALA A 142 -16.46 10.42 35.15
N ARG A 143 -15.81 10.13 36.29
CA ARG A 143 -14.42 9.64 36.32
C ARG A 143 -14.26 8.32 35.57
N ARG A 144 -15.18 7.35 35.76
CA ARG A 144 -15.15 6.09 35.00
C ARG A 144 -15.35 6.31 33.50
N ALA A 145 -16.27 7.18 33.12
CA ALA A 145 -16.50 7.52 31.71
C ALA A 145 -15.26 8.18 31.08
N ALA A 146 -14.62 9.12 31.78
CA ALA A 146 -13.40 9.77 31.33
C ALA A 146 -12.26 8.76 31.13
N VAL A 147 -12.06 7.81 32.05
CA VAL A 147 -11.05 6.75 31.90
C VAL A 147 -11.35 5.85 30.70
N GLN A 148 -12.62 5.50 30.47
CA GLN A 148 -13.00 4.70 29.30
C GLN A 148 -12.74 5.45 27.98
N GLU A 149 -13.08 6.73 27.91
CA GLU A 149 -12.78 7.56 26.74
C GLU A 149 -11.27 7.70 26.53
N GLN A 150 -10.50 7.88 27.60
CA GLN A 150 -9.04 7.89 27.51
C GLN A 150 -8.50 6.57 26.95
N GLN A 151 -8.98 5.42 27.46
CA GLN A 151 -8.58 4.10 26.94
C GLN A 151 -8.98 3.90 25.47
N ARG A 152 -10.14 4.40 25.05
CA ARG A 152 -10.57 4.37 23.65
C ARG A 152 -9.64 5.22 22.78
N ALA A 153 -9.30 6.43 23.21
CA ALA A 153 -8.39 7.33 22.50
C ALA A 153 -6.98 6.74 22.42
N GLU A 154 -6.46 6.18 23.51
CA GLU A 154 -5.17 5.49 23.54
C GLU A 154 -5.17 4.25 22.62
N GLY A 155 -6.26 3.47 22.61
CA GLY A 155 -6.43 2.34 21.71
C GLY A 155 -6.49 2.75 20.23
N GLN A 156 -7.21 3.82 19.90
CA GLN A 156 -7.21 4.40 18.55
C GLN A 156 -5.82 4.89 18.14
N LEU A 157 -5.11 5.55 19.05
CA LEU A 157 -3.76 6.05 18.79
C LEU A 157 -2.76 4.91 18.61
N ALA A 158 -2.87 3.82 19.37
CA ALA A 158 -2.10 2.60 19.16
C ALA A 158 -2.40 1.98 17.78
N ALA A 159 -3.68 1.86 17.40
CA ALA A 159 -4.07 1.34 16.10
C ALA A 159 -3.54 2.20 14.93
N VAL A 160 -3.54 3.53 15.06
CA VAL A 160 -2.95 4.44 14.06
C VAL A 160 -1.44 4.27 13.99
N ARG A 161 -0.75 4.09 15.11
CA ARG A 161 0.70 3.81 15.13
C ARG A 161 1.03 2.48 14.45
N ASP A 162 0.25 1.44 14.71
CA ASP A 162 0.42 0.13 14.06
C ASP A 162 0.18 0.22 12.55
N GLU A 163 -0.85 0.95 12.11
CA GLU A 163 -1.10 1.13 10.68
C GLU A 163 0.02 1.96 10.03
N LEU A 164 0.53 2.99 10.69
CA LEU A 164 1.66 3.78 10.22
C LEU A 164 2.93 2.92 10.08
N ALA A 165 3.21 2.03 11.03
CA ALA A 165 4.31 1.08 10.94
C ALA A 165 4.14 0.14 9.74
N ARG A 166 2.94 -0.43 9.54
CA ARG A 166 2.66 -1.28 8.36
C ARG A 166 2.77 -0.54 7.03
N VAL A 167 2.44 0.75 7.00
CA VAL A 167 2.59 1.60 5.81
C VAL A 167 4.08 1.90 5.56
N ALA A 168 4.86 2.15 6.60
CA ALA A 168 6.31 2.32 6.48
C ALA A 168 6.97 1.04 5.95
N ASP A 169 6.64 -0.13 6.50
CA ASP A 169 7.16 -1.42 6.01
C ASP A 169 6.80 -1.66 4.53
N ARG A 170 5.57 -1.31 4.13
CA ARG A 170 5.14 -1.38 2.72
C ARG A 170 5.92 -0.41 1.82
N ALA A 171 6.19 0.80 2.31
CA ALA A 171 6.96 1.80 1.59
C ALA A 171 8.41 1.33 1.40
N ASP A 172 9.05 0.82 2.45
CA ASP A 172 10.41 0.29 2.40
C ASP A 172 10.52 -0.92 1.46
N ALA A 173 9.55 -1.85 1.51
CA ALA A 173 9.50 -2.97 0.57
C ALA A 173 9.33 -2.50 -0.89
N SER A 174 8.52 -1.46 -1.13
CA SER A 174 8.35 -0.88 -2.46
C SER A 174 9.61 -0.18 -2.97
N ALA A 175 10.35 0.49 -2.09
CA ALA A 175 11.62 1.13 -2.40
C ALA A 175 12.71 0.09 -2.71
N ALA A 176 12.76 -1.02 -1.96
CA ALA A 176 13.66 -2.13 -2.25
C ALA A 176 13.39 -2.75 -3.63
N LEU A 177 12.11 -3.04 -3.96
CA LEU A 177 11.71 -3.55 -5.28
C LEU A 177 12.04 -2.57 -6.42
N ALA A 178 11.88 -1.26 -6.18
CA ALA A 178 12.27 -0.24 -7.15
C ALA A 178 13.79 -0.23 -7.37
N GLY A 179 14.58 -0.38 -6.30
CA GLY A 179 16.03 -0.51 -6.36
C GLY A 179 16.48 -1.75 -7.13
N GLU A 180 15.88 -2.91 -6.87
CA GLU A 180 16.14 -4.16 -7.61
C GLU A 180 15.84 -4.01 -9.11
N ARG A 181 14.68 -3.42 -9.45
CA ARG A 181 14.31 -3.16 -10.86
C ARG A 181 15.27 -2.19 -11.53
N ALA A 182 15.70 -1.13 -10.83
CA ALA A 182 16.68 -0.19 -11.36
C ALA A 182 18.02 -0.87 -11.64
N ALA A 183 18.48 -1.76 -10.76
CA ALA A 183 19.68 -2.55 -10.97
C ALA A 183 19.56 -3.50 -12.18
N VAL A 184 18.43 -4.20 -12.32
CA VAL A 184 18.17 -5.07 -13.49
C VAL A 184 18.15 -4.26 -14.79
N ILE A 185 17.49 -3.09 -14.80
CA ILE A 185 17.46 -2.21 -15.98
C ILE A 185 18.88 -1.74 -16.34
N ALA A 186 19.70 -1.38 -15.35
CA ALA A 186 21.08 -0.96 -15.58
C ALA A 186 21.91 -2.10 -16.20
N THR A 187 21.80 -3.32 -15.68
CA THR A 187 22.47 -4.50 -16.23
C THR A 187 22.02 -4.79 -17.66
N LEU A 188 20.71 -4.85 -17.92
CA LEU A 188 20.17 -5.10 -19.27
C LEU A 188 20.57 -4.00 -20.26
N THR A 189 20.67 -2.74 -19.80
CA THR A 189 21.13 -1.63 -20.63
C THR A 189 22.61 -1.78 -20.98
N ALA A 190 23.44 -2.20 -20.03
CA ALA A 190 24.85 -2.49 -20.25
C ALA A 190 25.05 -3.69 -21.21
N GLU A 191 24.28 -4.76 -21.02
CA GLU A 191 24.28 -5.93 -21.90
C GLU A 191 23.85 -5.57 -23.32
N LEU A 192 22.79 -4.75 -23.47
CA LEU A 192 22.35 -4.26 -24.77
C LEU A 192 23.42 -3.39 -25.46
N ALA A 193 24.11 -2.53 -24.71
CA ALA A 193 25.20 -1.73 -25.24
C ALA A 193 26.38 -2.60 -25.69
N ALA A 194 26.76 -3.61 -24.89
CA ALA A 194 27.81 -4.57 -25.23
C ALA A 194 27.44 -5.40 -26.48
N ALA A 195 26.19 -5.87 -26.58
CA ALA A 195 25.71 -6.61 -27.73
C ALA A 195 25.71 -5.76 -29.02
N ARG A 196 25.36 -4.47 -28.92
CA ARG A 196 25.44 -3.53 -30.05
C ARG A 196 26.89 -3.32 -30.50
N ALA A 197 27.81 -3.10 -29.57
CA ALA A 197 29.23 -2.95 -29.87
C ALA A 197 29.80 -4.21 -30.55
N ALA A 198 29.48 -5.39 -30.03
CA ALA A 198 29.90 -6.66 -30.64
C ALA A 198 29.35 -6.83 -32.07
N LEU A 199 28.08 -6.46 -32.30
CA LEU A 199 27.47 -6.52 -33.62
C LEU A 199 28.11 -5.53 -34.62
N GLU A 200 28.44 -4.32 -34.17
CA GLU A 200 29.18 -3.35 -34.99
C GLU A 200 30.57 -3.85 -35.34
N GLU A 201 31.25 -4.51 -34.40
CA GLU A 201 32.55 -5.13 -34.64
C GLU A 201 32.47 -6.27 -35.68
N GLU A 202 31.48 -7.17 -35.54
CA GLU A 202 31.25 -8.25 -36.52
C GLU A 202 30.92 -7.70 -37.91
N ARG A 203 30.10 -6.63 -37.99
CA ARG A 203 29.82 -5.94 -39.25
C ARG A 203 31.08 -5.34 -39.86
N GLY A 204 31.93 -4.70 -39.06
CA GLY A 204 33.23 -4.18 -39.50
C GLY A 204 34.15 -5.30 -40.02
N ARG A 205 34.23 -6.43 -39.30
CA ARG A 205 34.98 -7.61 -39.74
C ARG A 205 34.43 -8.18 -41.05
N GLY A 206 33.11 -8.25 -41.20
CA GLY A 206 32.43 -8.67 -42.43
C GLY A 206 32.73 -7.76 -43.62
N GLN A 207 32.63 -6.43 -43.44
CA GLN A 207 32.97 -5.45 -44.48
C GLN A 207 34.44 -5.55 -44.89
N ALA A 208 35.36 -5.69 -43.93
CA ALA A 208 36.78 -5.87 -44.21
C ALA A 208 37.09 -7.20 -44.91
N ALA A 209 36.32 -8.26 -44.64
CA ALA A 209 36.44 -9.53 -45.34
C ALA A 209 35.91 -9.44 -46.78
N ALA A 210 34.76 -8.79 -46.99
CA ALA A 210 34.20 -8.54 -48.31
C ALA A 210 35.17 -7.73 -49.17
N ALA A 211 35.69 -6.60 -48.67
CA ALA A 211 36.67 -5.80 -49.40
C ALA A 211 37.95 -6.57 -49.76
N ARG A 212 38.38 -7.51 -48.90
CA ARG A 212 39.52 -8.40 -49.19
C ARG A 212 39.21 -9.42 -50.28
N ALA A 213 37.99 -9.95 -50.30
CA ALA A 213 37.52 -10.85 -51.35
C ALA A 213 37.43 -10.12 -52.70
N ASP A 214 36.78 -8.95 -52.75
CA ASP A 214 36.67 -8.13 -53.96
C ASP A 214 38.06 -7.76 -54.50
N ALA A 215 38.98 -7.37 -53.62
CA ALA A 215 40.36 -7.08 -54.02
C ALA A 215 41.13 -8.32 -54.50
N ALA A 216 40.81 -9.51 -54.00
CA ALA A 216 41.40 -10.76 -54.48
C ALA A 216 40.84 -11.16 -55.85
N GLU A 217 39.53 -11.00 -56.06
CA GLU A 217 38.86 -11.21 -57.35
C GLU A 217 39.42 -10.28 -58.42
N ALA A 218 39.51 -8.97 -58.14
CA ALA A 218 40.11 -8.01 -59.06
C ALA A 218 41.58 -8.33 -59.42
N ARG A 219 42.36 -8.87 -58.47
CA ARG A 219 43.73 -9.35 -58.76
C ARG A 219 43.72 -10.61 -59.63
N ALA A 220 42.80 -11.54 -59.40
CA ALA A 220 42.66 -12.76 -60.19
C ALA A 220 42.26 -12.42 -61.64
N ASP A 221 41.30 -11.51 -61.82
CA ASP A 221 40.88 -11.03 -63.13
C ASP A 221 42.03 -10.34 -63.88
N ALA A 222 42.76 -9.45 -63.21
CA ALA A 222 43.93 -8.81 -63.82
C ALA A 222 45.03 -9.81 -64.23
N VAL A 223 45.24 -10.87 -63.45
CA VAL A 223 46.18 -11.95 -63.82
C VAL A 223 45.64 -12.73 -65.01
N ARG A 224 44.36 -13.05 -65.03
CA ARG A 224 43.70 -13.76 -66.13
C ARG A 224 43.80 -12.96 -67.43
N GLU A 225 43.50 -11.67 -67.42
CA GLU A 225 43.64 -10.79 -68.59
C GLU A 225 45.09 -10.75 -69.10
N ARG A 226 46.07 -10.66 -68.20
CA ARG A 226 47.50 -10.71 -68.58
C ARG A 226 47.88 -12.04 -69.21
N LEU A 227 47.37 -13.16 -68.69
CA LEU A 227 47.62 -14.49 -69.24
C LEU A 227 46.94 -14.66 -70.60
N GLU A 228 45.69 -14.22 -70.75
CA GLU A 228 44.97 -14.23 -72.03
C GLU A 228 45.70 -13.37 -73.08
N ALA A 229 46.18 -12.18 -72.71
CA ALA A 229 46.98 -11.32 -73.58
C ALA A 229 48.32 -11.97 -73.96
N ALA A 230 49.04 -12.57 -73.01
CA ALA A 230 50.30 -13.27 -73.26
C ALA A 230 50.11 -14.50 -74.15
N LEU A 231 49.04 -15.28 -73.94
CA LEU A 231 48.68 -16.40 -74.80
C LEU A 231 48.29 -15.94 -76.21
N GLY A 232 47.57 -14.82 -76.33
CA GLY A 232 47.27 -14.19 -77.62
C GLY A 232 48.54 -13.82 -78.37
N ALA A 233 49.45 -13.09 -77.71
CA ALA A 233 50.73 -12.70 -78.29
C ALA A 233 51.59 -13.90 -78.70
N ALA A 234 51.66 -14.94 -77.86
CA ALA A 234 52.40 -16.18 -78.18
C ALA A 234 51.80 -16.93 -79.37
N ARG A 235 50.46 -16.96 -79.51
CA ARG A 235 49.78 -17.55 -80.67
C ARG A 235 50.07 -16.76 -81.94
N ASP A 236 50.04 -15.43 -81.87
CA ASP A 236 50.37 -14.56 -83.01
C ASP A 236 51.83 -14.72 -83.44
N GLU A 237 52.76 -14.82 -82.48
CA GLU A 237 54.17 -15.08 -82.75
C GLU A 237 54.38 -16.47 -83.37
N HIS A 238 53.74 -17.50 -82.82
CA HIS A 238 53.77 -18.84 -83.39
C HIS A 238 53.21 -18.85 -84.82
N ALA A 239 52.07 -18.19 -85.07
CA ALA A 239 51.48 -18.09 -86.40
C ALA A 239 52.40 -17.37 -87.40
N LYS A 240 53.11 -16.31 -86.97
CA LYS A 240 54.14 -15.65 -87.78
C LYS A 240 55.32 -16.57 -88.05
N ALA A 241 55.79 -17.31 -87.04
CA ALA A 241 56.90 -18.24 -87.19
C ALA A 241 56.56 -19.40 -88.13
N THR A 242 55.34 -19.97 -88.02
CA THR A 242 54.87 -21.01 -88.95
C THR A 242 54.74 -20.48 -90.37
N ALA A 243 54.15 -19.30 -90.57
CA ALA A 243 54.04 -18.68 -91.88
C ALA A 243 55.43 -18.38 -92.49
N ALA A 244 56.38 -17.90 -91.68
CA ALA A 244 57.75 -17.65 -92.12
C ALA A 244 58.49 -18.95 -92.47
N HIS A 245 58.25 -20.03 -91.70
CA HIS A 245 58.81 -21.35 -91.97
C HIS A 245 58.26 -21.97 -93.25
N GLU A 246 56.94 -21.92 -93.46
CA GLU A 246 56.29 -22.36 -94.70
C GLU A 246 56.84 -21.59 -95.91
N ALA A 247 56.94 -20.25 -95.82
CA ALA A 247 57.53 -19.44 -96.87
C ALA A 247 59.03 -19.73 -97.10
N ALA A 248 59.77 -20.17 -96.09
CA ALA A 248 61.16 -20.61 -96.24
C ALA A 248 61.24 -21.99 -96.91
N LEU A 249 60.36 -22.93 -96.56
CA LEU A 249 60.27 -24.25 -97.20
C LEU A 249 59.89 -24.12 -98.68
N ASP A 250 58.93 -23.26 -99.01
CA ASP A 250 58.54 -23.03 -100.40
C ASP A 250 59.67 -22.40 -101.22
N ARG A 251 60.44 -21.47 -100.64
CA ARG A 251 61.65 -20.93 -101.27
C ARG A 251 62.72 -22.01 -101.48
N ALA A 252 62.97 -22.84 -100.47
CA ALA A 252 63.94 -23.94 -100.57
C ALA A 252 63.51 -25.00 -101.60
N ARG A 253 62.20 -25.31 -101.69
CA ARG A 253 61.64 -26.19 -102.72
C ARG A 253 61.84 -25.60 -104.11
N ALA A 254 61.49 -24.33 -104.31
CA ALA A 254 61.68 -23.65 -105.58
C ALA A 254 63.17 -23.60 -105.99
N GLU A 255 64.09 -23.39 -105.04
CA GLU A 255 65.54 -23.44 -105.30
C GLU A 255 66.01 -24.86 -105.63
N ALA A 256 65.58 -25.87 -104.89
CA ALA A 256 65.89 -27.27 -105.18
C ALA A 256 65.36 -27.71 -106.56
N GLU A 257 64.16 -27.28 -106.94
CA GLU A 257 63.58 -27.52 -108.27
C GLU A 257 64.40 -26.83 -109.37
N ARG A 258 64.83 -25.57 -109.16
CA ARG A 258 65.73 -24.87 -110.10
C ARG A 258 67.06 -25.59 -110.25
N VAL A 259 67.66 -26.05 -109.14
CA VAL A 259 68.93 -26.79 -109.15
C VAL A 259 68.77 -28.14 -109.86
N ARG A 260 67.69 -28.88 -109.59
CA ARG A 260 67.36 -30.13 -110.31
C ARG A 260 67.19 -29.89 -111.80
N ALA A 261 66.37 -28.91 -112.20
CA ALA A 261 66.20 -28.55 -113.60
C ALA A 261 67.54 -28.18 -114.27
N GLY A 262 68.41 -27.46 -113.57
CA GLY A 262 69.76 -27.15 -114.05
C GLY A 262 70.67 -28.38 -114.16
N PHE A 263 70.58 -29.34 -113.25
CA PHE A 263 71.29 -30.62 -113.37
C PHE A 263 70.77 -31.48 -114.52
N ASP A 264 69.45 -31.59 -114.67
CA ASP A 264 68.81 -32.35 -115.76
C ASP A 264 69.20 -31.76 -117.12
N GLN A 265 69.21 -30.42 -117.23
CA GLN A 265 69.70 -29.74 -118.44
C GLN A 265 71.16 -30.09 -118.74
N ARG A 266 72.06 -29.98 -117.75
CA ARG A 266 73.48 -30.34 -117.94
C ARG A 266 73.68 -31.81 -118.30
N LEU A 267 72.88 -32.71 -117.73
CA LEU A 267 72.92 -34.12 -118.04
C LEU A 267 72.47 -34.39 -119.48
N ALA A 268 71.41 -33.72 -119.94
CA ALA A 268 70.96 -33.78 -121.33
C ALA A 268 72.01 -33.22 -122.30
N GLU A 269 72.67 -32.10 -121.96
CA GLU A 269 73.78 -31.53 -122.74
C GLU A 269 74.98 -32.51 -122.83
N LEU A 270 75.37 -33.12 -121.70
CA LEU A 270 76.44 -34.13 -121.66
C LEU A 270 76.08 -35.39 -122.47
N GLN A 271 74.83 -35.87 -122.36
CA GLN A 271 74.34 -37.00 -123.15
C GLN A 271 74.35 -36.69 -124.64
N ALA A 272 73.86 -35.52 -125.06
CA ALA A 272 73.89 -35.09 -126.45
C ALA A 272 75.33 -35.00 -127.01
N ALA A 273 76.25 -34.42 -126.22
CA ALA A 273 77.67 -34.36 -126.58
C ALA A 273 78.30 -35.76 -126.68
N HIS A 274 77.96 -36.68 -125.77
CA HIS A 274 78.40 -38.06 -125.81
C HIS A 274 77.87 -38.80 -127.03
N GLU A 275 76.57 -38.70 -127.32
CA GLU A 275 75.95 -39.30 -128.52
C GLU A 275 76.54 -38.76 -129.82
N GLN A 276 76.88 -37.47 -129.87
CA GLN A 276 77.59 -36.87 -131.01
C GLN A 276 79.00 -37.46 -131.14
N THR A 277 79.70 -37.65 -130.03
CA THR A 277 81.03 -38.28 -130.01
C THR A 277 80.97 -39.73 -130.46
N VAL A 278 79.99 -40.52 -129.97
CA VAL A 278 79.78 -41.92 -130.37
C VAL A 278 79.45 -42.02 -131.85
N ARG A 279 78.57 -41.15 -132.38
CA ARG A 279 78.26 -41.09 -133.81
C ARG A 279 79.51 -40.81 -134.65
N SER A 280 80.30 -39.81 -134.26
CA SER A 280 81.57 -39.48 -134.94
C SER A 280 82.57 -40.65 -134.89
N MET A 281 82.71 -41.31 -133.74
CA MET A 281 83.56 -42.52 -133.63
C MET A 281 83.02 -43.66 -134.49
N HIS A 282 81.71 -43.88 -134.54
CA HIS A 282 81.14 -44.93 -135.38
C HIS A 282 81.39 -44.65 -136.87
N GLU A 283 81.18 -43.41 -137.32
CA GLU A 283 81.51 -42.98 -138.69
C GLU A 283 82.99 -43.21 -139.03
N THR A 284 83.92 -42.78 -138.16
CA THR A 284 85.36 -43.03 -138.37
C THR A 284 85.71 -44.53 -138.40
N THR A 285 85.12 -45.34 -137.53
CA THR A 285 85.34 -46.79 -137.50
C THR A 285 84.78 -47.46 -138.76
N THR A 286 83.63 -47.01 -139.26
CA THR A 286 83.01 -47.52 -140.48
C THR A 286 83.85 -47.18 -141.71
N ASN A 287 84.37 -45.95 -141.77
CA ASN A 287 85.30 -45.50 -142.82
C ASN A 287 86.60 -46.30 -142.81
N LEU A 288 87.25 -46.45 -141.63
CA LEU A 288 88.44 -47.28 -141.48
C LEU A 288 88.17 -48.75 -141.86
N GLY A 289 87.00 -49.28 -141.52
CA GLY A 289 86.57 -50.63 -141.93
C GLY A 289 86.39 -50.76 -143.45
N ALA A 290 85.92 -49.72 -144.14
CA ALA A 290 85.83 -49.68 -145.59
C ALA A 290 87.22 -49.60 -146.24
N GLU A 291 88.11 -48.78 -145.69
CA GLU A 291 89.51 -48.68 -146.13
C GLU A 291 90.27 -50.01 -145.97
N LEU A 292 90.08 -50.71 -144.85
CA LEU A 292 90.66 -52.04 -144.60
C LEU A 292 90.16 -53.08 -145.60
N ARG A 293 88.86 -53.11 -145.91
CA ARG A 293 88.31 -54.03 -146.93
C ARG A 293 88.85 -53.72 -148.33
N SER A 294 89.01 -52.45 -148.66
CA SER A 294 89.63 -52.02 -149.93
C SER A 294 91.12 -52.37 -150.01
N ALA A 295 91.87 -52.26 -148.90
CA ALA A 295 93.25 -52.72 -148.82
C ALA A 295 93.35 -54.25 -148.96
N HIS A 296 92.45 -54.99 -148.31
CA HIS A 296 92.42 -56.44 -148.36
C HIS A 296 92.04 -56.97 -149.76
N SER A 297 91.08 -56.37 -150.45
CA SER A 297 90.75 -56.76 -151.82
C SER A 297 91.91 -56.53 -152.79
N ARG A 298 92.73 -55.49 -152.58
CA ARG A 298 93.94 -55.26 -153.36
C ARG A 298 95.01 -56.32 -153.10
N ALA A 299 95.16 -56.74 -151.85
CA ALA A 299 96.08 -57.82 -151.47
C ALA A 299 95.66 -59.18 -152.09
N ASP A 300 94.38 -59.54 -152.01
CA ASP A 300 93.82 -60.75 -152.63
C ASP A 300 94.01 -60.80 -154.15
N THR A 301 93.90 -59.65 -154.81
CA THR A 301 94.09 -59.55 -156.27
C THR A 301 95.56 -59.77 -156.64
N ALA A 302 96.49 -59.18 -155.87
CA ALA A 302 97.92 -59.41 -156.05
C ALA A 302 98.33 -60.87 -155.75
N GLU A 303 97.68 -61.53 -154.77
CA GLU A 303 97.93 -62.93 -154.45
C GLU A 303 97.52 -63.89 -155.58
N ARG A 304 96.39 -63.62 -156.26
CA ARG A 304 95.95 -64.42 -157.41
C ARG A 304 96.86 -64.24 -158.62
N GLU A 305 97.31 -63.01 -158.90
CA GLU A 305 98.27 -62.75 -159.98
C GLU A 305 99.63 -63.44 -159.74
N LEU A 306 100.09 -63.50 -158.49
CA LEU A 306 101.30 -64.24 -158.11
C LEU A 306 101.15 -65.76 -158.22
N ALA A 307 99.96 -66.30 -157.92
CA ALA A 307 99.66 -67.71 -158.09
C ALA A 307 99.62 -68.13 -159.57
N ASP A 308 99.08 -67.29 -160.46
CA ASP A 308 99.06 -67.53 -161.90
C ASP A 308 100.48 -67.49 -162.50
N VAL A 309 101.32 -66.53 -162.11
CA VAL A 309 102.73 -66.45 -162.53
C VAL A 309 103.53 -67.68 -162.08
N ARG A 310 103.26 -68.18 -160.88
CA ARG A 310 103.94 -69.37 -160.32
C ARG A 310 103.52 -70.67 -161.02
N THR A 311 102.31 -70.73 -161.55
CA THR A 311 101.81 -71.90 -162.28
C THR A 311 102.39 -71.96 -163.70
N ILE A 312 102.51 -70.80 -164.37
CA ILE A 312 103.15 -70.67 -165.70
C ILE A 312 104.65 -71.04 -165.66
N LEU A 313 105.36 -70.73 -164.57
CA LEU A 313 106.78 -71.06 -164.40
C LEU A 313 107.07 -72.56 -164.15
N ARG A 314 106.05 -73.39 -163.91
CA ARG A 314 106.24 -74.82 -163.58
C ARG A 314 106.14 -75.76 -164.77
N GLU A 315 105.57 -75.33 -165.89
CA GLU A 315 105.22 -76.20 -167.03
C GLU A 315 106.15 -76.08 -168.26
N ALA A 316 107.27 -75.34 -168.21
CA ALA A 316 108.21 -75.21 -169.34
C ALA A 316 109.70 -75.15 -168.90
N PRO A 317 110.57 -76.09 -169.32
CA PRO A 317 111.98 -76.09 -168.95
C PRO A 317 112.91 -75.37 -169.97
N GLU A 318 112.39 -74.54 -170.87
CA GLU A 318 113.22 -73.62 -171.67
C GLU A 318 112.75 -72.17 -171.48
N LEU A 319 113.64 -71.34 -170.93
CA LEU A 319 113.41 -69.92 -170.63
C LEU A 319 113.63 -69.08 -171.90
N PRO A 320 112.60 -68.35 -172.40
CA PRO A 320 112.78 -67.44 -173.53
C PRO A 320 113.46 -66.14 -173.10
N GLU A 321 114.37 -65.68 -173.95
CA GLU A 321 115.25 -64.50 -173.85
C GLU A 321 114.56 -63.16 -173.52
N LYS A 322 113.23 -63.11 -173.51
CA LYS A 322 112.42 -61.95 -173.13
C LYS A 322 112.44 -61.61 -171.63
N LEU A 323 112.78 -62.55 -170.74
CA LEU A 323 112.82 -62.32 -169.29
C LEU A 323 114.06 -61.52 -168.82
N LYS A 324 115.10 -61.40 -169.66
CA LYS A 324 116.27 -60.56 -169.39
C LYS A 324 115.95 -59.06 -169.53
N GLN A 325 114.96 -58.70 -170.36
CA GLN A 325 114.62 -57.29 -170.63
C GLN A 325 113.70 -56.64 -169.59
N LEU A 326 113.02 -57.42 -168.74
CA LEU A 326 112.11 -56.88 -167.72
C LEU A 326 112.80 -56.60 -166.38
N LEU A 327 113.86 -57.35 -166.03
CA LEU A 327 114.68 -57.05 -164.85
C LEU A 327 115.53 -55.79 -165.03
N ASP A 328 115.99 -55.50 -166.25
CA ASP A 328 116.74 -54.26 -166.55
C ASP A 328 115.87 -53.00 -166.54
N ARG A 329 114.53 -53.14 -166.54
CA ARG A 329 113.60 -52.00 -166.48
C ARG A 329 113.24 -51.58 -165.04
N LEU A 330 113.39 -52.48 -164.06
CA LEU A 330 113.18 -52.20 -162.64
C LEU A 330 114.39 -51.55 -161.96
N ALA A 331 115.54 -51.46 -162.65
CA ALA A 331 116.76 -50.84 -162.15
C ALA A 331 116.89 -49.32 -162.41
N LEU A 332 115.85 -48.63 -162.91
CA LEU A 332 115.98 -47.22 -163.34
C LEU A 332 114.94 -46.21 -162.84
N GLN A 333 113.92 -46.58 -162.06
CA GLN A 333 112.99 -45.60 -161.45
C GLN A 333 112.34 -46.13 -160.17
N GLY A 334 112.49 -45.39 -159.05
CA GLY A 334 111.50 -45.33 -157.95
C GLY A 334 111.79 -46.17 -156.72
#